data_AF-A0A2D6CXM1-F1
#
_entry.id   AF-A0A2D6CXM1-F1
#
_cell.length_a   1.000
_cell.length_b   1.000
_cell.length_c   1.000
_cell.angle_alpha   90.00
_cell.angle_beta   90.00
_cell.angle_gamma   90.00
#
_symmetry.space_group_name_H-M   'P 1'
#
loop_
_entity.id
_entity.type
_entity.pdbx_description
1 polymer ?
#
loop_
_entity_poly.entity_id
_entity_poly.type
_entity_poly.pdbx_seq_one_letter_code
_entity_poly.pdbx_strand_id
1 'polypeptide(L)'
;MYSWVDGQTPPIWALFPMGHRAGWGESMRSRIAARRHVTSITHRRCVQASRKEKAGILDEFVETTRYNPSYAARALRNGVSEARSRSSPPRAPCARTLGSSGLSALTSRSLCEECTCLNPGQLRRDIQTAAEATRRPLRVENRDQNPGYEGIWL
;
A
#
# COMPACT_ATOMS: atom_id res chain seq x y z
N MET A 1 -33.42 24.32 -12.96
CA MET A 1 -33.04 25.75 -12.98
C MET A 1 -33.35 26.31 -11.60
N TYR A 2 -32.33 26.63 -10.80
CA TYR A 2 -32.53 27.25 -9.49
C TYR A 2 -32.51 28.77 -9.65
N SER A 3 -33.69 29.39 -9.49
CA SER A 3 -33.88 30.85 -9.48
C SER A 3 -33.60 31.37 -8.07
N TRP A 4 -32.63 32.29 -7.96
CA TRP A 4 -32.28 32.95 -6.71
C TRP A 4 -33.12 34.22 -6.56
N VAL A 5 -33.87 34.30 -5.47
CA VAL A 5 -34.62 35.49 -5.03
C VAL A 5 -33.66 36.44 -4.30
N ASP A 6 -33.92 37.74 -4.47
CA ASP A 6 -33.13 38.91 -4.10
C ASP A 6 -32.31 38.82 -2.81
N GLY A 7 -31.01 39.16 -2.90
CA GLY A 7 -30.22 39.68 -1.78
C GLY A 7 -29.18 38.77 -1.12
N GLN A 8 -28.96 37.54 -1.57
CA GLN A 8 -27.85 36.71 -1.05
C GLN A 8 -26.54 37.01 -1.78
N THR A 9 -25.55 37.51 -1.03
CA THR A 9 -24.15 37.51 -1.46
C THR A 9 -23.77 36.06 -1.76
N PRO A 10 -23.34 35.72 -2.99
CA PRO A 10 -22.94 34.37 -3.30
C PRO A 10 -21.79 34.00 -2.36
N PRO A 11 -21.80 32.79 -1.78
CA PRO A 11 -20.73 32.37 -0.89
C PRO A 11 -19.38 32.44 -1.62
N ILE A 12 -18.30 32.77 -0.90
CA ILE A 12 -16.95 33.02 -1.46
C ILE A 12 -16.51 31.99 -2.51
N TRP A 13 -16.91 30.72 -2.36
CA TRP A 13 -16.58 29.65 -3.30
C TRP A 13 -17.26 29.77 -4.68
N ALA A 14 -18.31 30.57 -4.83
CA ALA A 14 -19.00 30.84 -6.09
C ALA A 14 -18.41 32.04 -6.86
N LEU A 15 -17.60 32.88 -6.19
CA LEU A 15 -16.81 33.95 -6.81
C LEU A 15 -15.52 33.44 -7.46
N PHE A 16 -15.09 32.23 -7.12
CA PHE A 16 -13.96 31.58 -7.77
C PHE A 16 -14.48 30.60 -8.83
N PRO A 17 -14.27 30.87 -10.13
CA PRO A 17 -14.63 29.90 -11.16
C PRO A 17 -13.86 28.61 -10.88
N MET A 18 -14.57 27.52 -10.59
CA MET A 18 -14.05 26.15 -10.60
C MET A 18 -13.75 25.70 -12.04
N GLY A 19 -12.99 26.51 -12.78
CA GLY A 19 -12.44 26.21 -14.09
C GLY A 19 -10.98 25.80 -13.94
N HIS A 20 -10.66 24.59 -14.40
CA HIS A 20 -9.32 24.07 -14.65
C HIS A 20 -8.47 23.60 -13.45
N ARG A 21 -8.90 22.49 -12.85
CA ARG A 21 -8.05 21.60 -12.02
C ARG A 21 -7.00 20.78 -12.80
N ALA A 22 -6.77 21.05 -14.09
CA ALA A 22 -5.86 20.27 -14.94
C ALA A 22 -4.39 20.70 -14.87
N GLY A 23 -4.08 21.98 -14.58
CA GLY A 23 -2.70 22.51 -14.66
C GLY A 23 -1.85 22.37 -13.38
N TRP A 24 -2.47 22.14 -12.22
CA TRP A 24 -1.76 22.13 -10.93
C TRP A 24 -0.89 20.87 -10.76
N GLY A 25 -1.33 19.74 -11.32
CA GLY A 25 -0.61 18.47 -11.22
C GLY A 25 0.70 18.45 -12.02
N GLU A 26 0.75 19.08 -13.19
CA GLU A 26 1.95 19.10 -14.04
C GLU A 26 2.99 20.09 -13.53
N SER A 27 2.59 21.31 -13.15
CA SER A 27 3.50 22.26 -12.49
C SER A 27 4.09 21.71 -11.19
N MET A 28 3.28 21.02 -10.38
CA MET A 28 3.75 20.38 -9.14
C MET A 28 4.67 19.19 -9.44
N ARG A 29 4.33 18.34 -10.42
CA ARG A 29 5.16 17.19 -10.83
C ARG A 29 6.51 17.62 -11.40
N SER A 30 6.54 18.65 -12.27
CA SER A 30 7.78 19.23 -12.80
C SER A 30 8.65 19.81 -11.68
N ARG A 31 8.04 20.45 -10.68
CA ARG A 31 8.73 20.97 -9.49
C ARG A 31 9.25 19.85 -8.58
N ILE A 32 8.53 18.75 -8.44
CA ILE A 32 8.95 17.56 -7.67
C ILE A 32 10.11 16.86 -8.39
N ALA A 33 10.04 16.70 -9.72
CA ALA A 33 11.10 16.10 -10.52
C ALA A 33 12.39 16.93 -10.45
N ALA A 34 12.30 18.26 -10.63
CA ALA A 34 13.43 19.17 -10.46
C ALA A 34 14.04 19.07 -9.05
N ARG A 35 13.20 19.07 -8.01
CA ARG A 35 13.66 18.90 -6.62
C ARG A 35 14.35 17.55 -6.38
N ARG A 36 13.86 16.46 -6.98
CA ARG A 36 14.51 15.14 -6.90
C ARG A 36 15.88 15.15 -7.58
N HIS A 37 16.00 15.81 -8.72
CA HIS A 37 17.27 15.92 -9.44
C HIS A 37 18.32 16.69 -8.62
N VAL A 38 17.94 17.86 -8.09
CA VAL A 38 18.83 18.64 -7.20
C VAL A 38 19.20 17.80 -5.97
N THR A 39 18.23 17.12 -5.35
CA THR A 39 18.50 16.26 -4.19
C THR A 39 19.47 15.12 -4.53
N SER A 40 19.39 14.50 -5.71
CA SER A 40 20.29 13.39 -6.08
C SER A 40 21.72 13.86 -6.33
N ILE A 41 21.90 14.99 -7.01
CA ILE A 41 23.21 15.60 -7.24
C ILE A 41 23.84 15.99 -5.90
N THR A 42 23.10 16.70 -5.06
CA THR A 42 23.59 17.16 -3.75
C THR A 42 23.84 15.99 -2.80
N HIS A 43 23.00 14.95 -2.83
CA HIS A 43 23.23 13.72 -2.06
C HIS A 43 24.58 13.10 -2.43
N ARG A 44 24.89 12.98 -3.72
CA ARG A 44 26.17 12.43 -4.19
C ARG A 44 27.36 13.26 -3.67
N ARG A 45 27.27 14.59 -3.73
CA ARG A 45 28.27 15.51 -3.15
C ARG A 45 28.43 15.28 -1.64
N CYS A 46 27.32 15.16 -0.91
CA CYS A 46 27.29 14.96 0.54
C CYS A 46 27.86 13.60 0.99
N VAL A 47 27.73 12.56 0.16
CA VAL A 47 28.32 11.23 0.42
C VAL A 47 29.84 11.28 0.30
N GLN A 48 30.36 12.01 -0.69
CA GLN A 48 31.81 12.12 -0.95
C GLN A 48 32.52 13.14 -0.05
N ALA A 49 31.77 14.10 0.50
CA ALA A 49 32.31 15.18 1.33
C ALA A 49 32.70 14.74 2.75
N SER A 50 33.65 15.47 3.35
CA SER A 50 34.01 15.36 4.75
C SER A 50 32.96 15.98 5.69
N ARG A 51 33.05 15.72 6.99
CA ARG A 51 32.07 16.21 7.99
C ARG A 51 31.92 17.74 8.00
N LYS A 52 33.00 18.49 7.74
CA LYS A 52 32.98 19.96 7.69
C LYS A 52 32.31 20.46 6.41
N GLU A 53 32.60 19.84 5.27
CA GLU A 53 32.03 20.22 3.97
C GLU A 53 30.53 19.92 3.87
N LYS A 54 30.04 18.89 4.58
CA LYS A 54 28.61 18.56 4.62
C LYS A 54 27.74 19.68 5.17
N ALA A 55 28.26 20.49 6.10
CA ALA A 55 27.51 21.63 6.64
C ALA A 55 27.31 22.70 5.55
N GLY A 56 28.37 23.08 4.83
CA GLY A 56 28.26 24.04 3.72
C GLY A 56 27.38 23.54 2.58
N ILE A 57 27.45 22.25 2.24
CA ILE A 57 26.57 21.62 1.23
C ILE A 57 25.10 21.66 1.69
N LEU A 58 24.83 21.49 2.98
CA LEU A 58 23.48 21.56 3.53
C LEU A 58 22.92 22.98 3.44
N ASP A 59 23.71 24.00 3.78
CA ASP A 59 23.30 25.41 3.71
C ASP A 59 22.99 25.83 2.26
N GLU A 60 23.87 25.49 1.31
CA GLU A 60 23.67 25.70 -0.14
C GLU A 60 22.35 25.07 -0.62
N PHE A 61 22.06 23.86 -0.14
CA PHE A 61 20.87 23.12 -0.52
C PHE A 61 19.59 23.69 0.11
N VAL A 62 19.64 24.16 1.35
CA VAL A 62 18.53 24.83 2.03
C VAL A 62 18.16 26.13 1.31
N GLU A 63 19.15 26.93 0.95
CA GLU A 63 18.93 28.19 0.22
C GLU A 63 18.28 27.93 -1.16
N THR A 64 18.80 26.93 -1.89
CA THR A 64 18.31 26.59 -3.23
C THR A 64 16.90 26.00 -3.23
N THR A 65 16.59 25.12 -2.27
CA THR A 65 15.31 24.36 -2.26
C THR A 65 14.23 24.98 -1.38
N ARG A 66 14.61 25.94 -0.52
CA ARG A 66 13.79 26.54 0.54
C ARG A 66 13.18 25.49 1.48
N TYR A 67 13.87 24.37 1.66
CA TYR A 67 13.46 23.34 2.60
C TYR A 67 13.76 23.75 4.03
N ASN A 68 12.98 23.22 4.96
CA ASN A 68 13.37 23.27 6.37
C ASN A 68 14.72 22.54 6.54
N PRO A 69 15.68 23.10 7.31
CA PRO A 69 17.00 22.50 7.51
C PRO A 69 16.95 21.03 7.97
N SER A 70 16.02 20.68 8.87
CA SER A 70 15.85 19.30 9.33
C SER A 70 15.35 18.38 8.22
N TYR A 71 14.46 18.87 7.37
CA TYR A 71 13.96 18.10 6.22
C TYR A 71 15.06 17.92 5.17
N ALA A 72 15.82 18.97 4.88
CA ALA A 72 16.96 18.95 3.98
C ALA A 72 18.02 17.94 4.42
N ALA A 73 18.43 17.98 5.69
CA ALA A 73 19.39 17.03 6.25
C ALA A 73 18.90 15.58 6.12
N ARG A 74 17.62 15.33 6.41
CA ARG A 74 17.02 14.00 6.25
C ARG A 74 16.98 13.55 4.78
N ALA A 75 16.66 14.46 3.86
CA ALA A 75 16.62 14.17 2.43
C ALA A 75 18.02 13.82 1.88
N LEU A 76 19.05 14.56 2.29
CA LEU A 76 20.45 14.29 1.91
C LEU A 76 21.05 13.07 2.63
N ARG A 77 20.49 12.63 3.76
CA ARG A 77 20.94 11.41 4.45
C ARG A 77 20.34 10.15 3.85
N ASN A 78 19.08 10.19 3.48
CA ASN A 78 18.34 9.03 2.97
C ASN A 78 18.42 8.92 1.43
N GLY A 79 18.81 10.00 0.76
CA GLY A 79 18.79 10.12 -0.70
C GLY A 79 17.37 10.18 -1.25
N VAL A 80 17.28 10.25 -2.58
CA VAL A 80 16.00 10.05 -3.26
C VAL A 80 15.65 8.57 -3.12
N SER A 81 14.66 8.27 -2.28
CA SER A 81 14.11 6.92 -2.20
C SER A 81 13.42 6.63 -3.52
N GLU A 82 14.12 5.94 -4.42
CA GLU A 82 13.44 5.16 -5.43
C GLU A 82 12.52 4.22 -4.66
N ALA A 83 11.22 4.28 -4.98
CA ALA A 83 10.23 3.43 -4.34
C ALA A 83 10.78 2.01 -4.41
N ARG A 84 11.24 1.50 -3.26
CA ARG A 84 11.79 0.16 -3.15
C ARG A 84 10.67 -0.75 -3.66
N SER A 85 10.81 -1.28 -4.87
CA SER A 85 10.01 -2.39 -5.37
C SER A 85 10.41 -3.62 -4.57
N ARG A 86 10.04 -3.61 -3.28
CA ARG A 86 10.27 -4.69 -2.30
C ARG A 86 8.98 -5.47 -2.11
N SER A 87 8.32 -5.75 -3.22
CA SER A 87 7.42 -6.89 -3.27
C SER A 87 7.74 -7.62 -4.55
N SER A 88 8.38 -8.77 -4.41
CA SER A 88 8.15 -9.84 -5.37
C SER A 88 6.64 -9.95 -5.54
N PRO A 89 6.12 -10.04 -6.78
CA PRO A 89 4.69 -10.18 -6.99
C PRO A 89 4.17 -11.36 -6.16
N PRO A 90 2.96 -11.25 -5.58
CA PRO A 90 2.41 -12.32 -4.76
C PRO A 90 2.37 -13.62 -5.58
N ARG A 91 3.19 -14.60 -5.19
CA ARG A 91 3.20 -15.91 -5.82
C ARG A 91 2.05 -16.76 -5.29
N ALA A 92 1.35 -17.45 -6.19
CA ALA A 92 0.37 -18.45 -5.84
C ALA A 92 1.00 -19.56 -4.96
N PRO A 93 0.24 -20.21 -4.06
CA PRO A 93 0.76 -21.26 -3.18
C PRO A 93 1.52 -22.36 -3.93
N CYS A 94 1.01 -22.82 -5.07
CA CYS A 94 1.68 -23.81 -5.93
C CYS A 94 3.04 -23.33 -6.45
N ALA A 95 3.13 -22.08 -6.91
CA ALA A 95 4.38 -21.48 -7.39
C ALA A 95 5.42 -21.26 -6.29
N ARG A 96 5.01 -21.23 -5.01
CA ARG A 96 5.91 -21.19 -3.86
C ARG A 96 6.46 -22.59 -3.56
N THR A 97 5.59 -23.60 -3.57
CA THR A 97 5.97 -24.99 -3.36
C THR A 97 6.94 -25.49 -4.43
N LEU A 98 6.64 -25.23 -5.71
CA LEU A 98 7.49 -25.63 -6.85
C LEU A 98 8.88 -24.98 -6.85
N GLY A 99 9.07 -23.85 -6.16
CA GLY A 99 10.35 -23.15 -6.05
C GLY A 99 11.18 -23.53 -4.82
N SER A 100 10.75 -24.51 -4.02
CA SER A 100 11.44 -24.92 -2.80
C SER A 100 12.55 -25.92 -3.10
N SER A 101 13.74 -25.74 -2.50
CA SER A 101 14.96 -26.51 -2.77
C SER A 101 14.90 -28.00 -2.37
N GLY A 102 13.81 -28.44 -1.75
CA GLY A 102 13.62 -29.81 -1.25
C GLY A 102 12.87 -30.76 -2.19
N LEU A 103 12.41 -30.30 -3.36
CA LEU A 103 11.63 -31.14 -4.28
C LEU A 103 12.50 -31.70 -5.40
N SER A 104 12.30 -32.98 -5.72
CA SER A 104 12.90 -33.58 -6.91
C SER A 104 12.31 -32.94 -8.17
N ALA A 105 13.09 -32.91 -9.25
CA ALA A 105 12.63 -32.39 -10.54
C ALA A 105 11.43 -33.17 -11.09
N LEU A 106 11.35 -34.48 -10.80
CA LEU A 106 10.23 -35.33 -11.20
C LEU A 106 8.94 -35.00 -10.44
N THR A 107 9.04 -34.85 -9.11
CA THR A 107 7.91 -34.46 -8.27
C THR A 107 7.39 -33.07 -8.64
N SER A 108 8.29 -32.15 -8.95
CA SER A 108 7.92 -30.79 -9.38
C SER A 108 7.19 -30.78 -10.72
N ARG A 109 7.57 -31.67 -11.66
CA ARG A 109 6.87 -31.82 -12.96
C ARG A 109 5.48 -32.42 -12.79
N SER A 110 5.35 -33.52 -12.06
CA SER A 110 4.06 -34.15 -11.77
C SER A 110 3.08 -33.19 -11.06
N LEU A 111 3.56 -32.43 -10.06
CA LEU A 111 2.75 -31.40 -9.42
C LEU A 111 2.33 -30.27 -10.37
N CYS A 112 3.18 -29.90 -11.32
CA CYS A 112 2.86 -28.90 -12.33
C CYS A 112 1.77 -29.40 -13.29
N GLU A 113 1.86 -30.65 -13.74
CA GLU A 113 0.86 -31.30 -14.59
C GLU A 113 -0.51 -31.38 -13.89
N GLU A 114 -0.52 -31.85 -12.63
CA GLU A 114 -1.74 -31.91 -11.82
C GLU A 114 -2.35 -30.52 -11.58
N CYS A 115 -1.51 -29.51 -11.28
CA CYS A 115 -1.97 -28.13 -11.09
C CYS A 115 -2.55 -27.51 -12.36
N THR A 116 -2.10 -27.93 -13.55
CA THR A 116 -2.59 -27.39 -14.83
C THR A 116 -3.95 -27.98 -15.20
N CYS A 117 -4.20 -29.23 -14.80
CA CYS A 117 -5.46 -29.94 -15.03
C CYS A 117 -6.54 -29.62 -13.99
N LEU A 118 -6.18 -29.02 -12.85
CA LEU A 118 -7.11 -28.65 -11.78
C LEU A 118 -8.00 -27.47 -12.20
N ASN A 119 -9.31 -27.70 -12.29
CA ASN A 119 -10.29 -26.65 -12.49
C ASN A 119 -10.51 -25.88 -11.17
N PRO A 120 -10.08 -24.60 -11.07
CA PRO A 120 -10.16 -23.86 -9.81
C PRO A 120 -11.60 -23.59 -9.37
N GLY A 121 -12.54 -23.54 -10.31
CA GLY A 121 -13.97 -23.37 -10.01
C GLY A 121 -14.59 -24.63 -9.42
N GLN A 122 -14.18 -25.82 -9.89
CA GLN A 122 -14.62 -27.09 -9.31
C GLN A 122 -14.04 -27.27 -7.91
N LEU A 123 -12.72 -27.07 -7.76
CA LEU A 123 -12.03 -27.18 -6.49
C LEU A 123 -12.66 -26.29 -5.39
N ARG A 124 -13.03 -25.06 -5.74
CA ARG A 124 -13.74 -24.16 -4.81
C ARG A 124 -15.10 -24.70 -4.37
N ARG A 125 -15.88 -25.27 -5.29
CA ARG A 125 -17.18 -25.88 -4.98
C ARG A 125 -17.02 -27.09 -4.07
N ASP A 126 -16.00 -27.90 -4.32
CA ASP A 126 -15.71 -29.09 -3.51
C ASP A 126 -15.28 -28.72 -2.09
N ILE A 127 -14.40 -27.72 -1.95
CA ILE A 127 -13.96 -27.18 -0.64
C ILE A 127 -15.16 -26.62 0.15
N GLN A 128 -16.04 -25.87 -0.51
CA GLN A 128 -17.25 -25.33 0.12
C GLN A 128 -18.18 -26.45 0.58
N THR A 129 -18.41 -27.44 -0.28
CA THR A 129 -19.24 -28.62 0.03
C THR A 129 -18.68 -29.38 1.24
N ALA A 130 -17.37 -29.61 1.28
CA ALA A 130 -16.70 -30.27 2.40
C ALA A 130 -16.77 -29.45 3.70
N ALA A 131 -16.60 -28.12 3.62
CA ALA A 131 -16.70 -27.22 4.77
C ALA A 131 -18.14 -27.20 5.34
N GLU A 132 -19.16 -27.20 4.48
CA GLU A 132 -20.56 -27.22 4.89
C GLU A 132 -20.97 -28.57 5.49
N ALA A 133 -20.48 -29.69 4.92
CA ALA A 133 -20.67 -31.03 5.48
C ALA A 133 -20.08 -31.12 6.90
N THR A 134 -18.91 -30.52 7.12
CA THR A 134 -18.27 -30.44 8.45
C THR A 134 -19.01 -29.52 9.41
N ARG A 135 -19.69 -28.48 8.91
CA ARG A 135 -20.41 -27.49 9.73
C ARG A 135 -21.78 -27.98 10.23
N ARG A 136 -22.45 -28.90 9.51
CA ARG A 136 -23.75 -29.46 9.90
C ARG A 136 -23.77 -30.26 11.22
N PRO A 137 -22.81 -31.15 11.55
CA PRO A 137 -22.84 -31.90 12.80
C PRO A 137 -22.61 -31.02 14.05
N LEU A 138 -21.90 -29.90 13.94
CA LEU A 138 -21.59 -29.04 15.10
C LEU A 138 -22.74 -28.12 15.54
N ARG A 139 -23.89 -28.11 14.84
CA ARG A 139 -25.03 -27.23 15.16
C ARG A 139 -26.12 -27.92 16.00
N VAL A 140 -26.02 -29.23 16.27
CA VAL A 140 -27.11 -30.01 16.88
C VAL A 140 -26.92 -30.26 18.40
N GLU A 141 -25.72 -30.16 18.97
CA GLU A 141 -25.48 -30.58 20.37
C GLU A 141 -25.29 -29.46 21.41
N ASN A 142 -25.60 -28.20 21.10
CA ASN A 142 -25.36 -27.08 22.02
C ASN A 142 -26.64 -26.37 22.48
N ARG A 143 -27.74 -27.11 22.68
CA ARG A 143 -29.00 -26.56 23.23
C ARG A 143 -29.43 -27.12 24.60
N ASP A 144 -28.86 -28.22 25.07
CA ASP A 144 -29.40 -28.92 26.25
C ASP A 144 -28.59 -28.76 27.56
N GLN A 145 -27.55 -27.93 27.58
CA GLN A 145 -26.77 -27.67 28.81
C GLN A 145 -26.84 -26.20 29.24
N ASN A 146 -28.03 -25.73 29.58
CA ASN A 146 -28.16 -24.60 30.48
C ASN A 146 -29.27 -24.89 31.50
N PRO A 147 -28.98 -25.64 32.58
CA PRO A 147 -29.91 -25.72 33.70
C PRO A 147 -29.99 -24.31 34.30
N GLY A 148 -31.06 -23.61 33.93
CA GLY A 148 -31.37 -22.29 34.44
C GLY A 148 -31.33 -22.31 35.96
N TYR A 149 -30.74 -21.25 36.51
CA TYR A 149 -30.83 -20.88 37.91
C TYR A 149 -32.31 -20.79 38.31
N GLU A 150 -32.88 -21.89 38.80
CA GLU A 150 -34.11 -21.89 39.58
C GLU A 150 -33.80 -21.17 40.89
N GLY A 151 -34.30 -19.94 40.99
CA GLY A 151 -34.13 -19.08 42.15
C GLY A 151 -34.76 -19.70 43.39
N ILE A 152 -33.93 -19.98 44.39
CA ILE A 152 -34.37 -20.22 45.76
C ILE A 152 -34.52 -18.84 46.41
N TRP A 153 -35.75 -18.31 46.39
CA TRP A 153 -36.20 -17.33 47.36
C TRP A 153 -37.11 -18.07 48.34
N LEU A 154 -36.63 -18.28 49.57
CA LEU A 154 -37.37 -18.21 50.85
C LEU A 154 -36.39 -18.44 52.01
#